data_AF-A0A7W1NDN7-F1
#
_entry.id   AF-A0A7W1NDN7-F1
#
_cell.length_a   1.000
_cell.length_b   1.000
_cell.length_c   1.000
_cell.angle_alpha   90.00
_cell.angle_beta   90.00
_cell.angle_gamma   90.00
#
_symmetry.space_group_name_H-M   'P 1'
#
loop_
_entity.id
_entity.type
_entity.pdbx_description
1 polymer ?
#
loop_
_entity_poly.entity_id
_entity_poly.type
_entity_poly.pdbx_seq_one_letter_code
_entity_poly.pdbx_strand_id
1 'polypeptide(L)'
;SKATLESRIKAMEDWLANSHLLRADKDAEYFKTFDIDLTTITEPLVACPNDPDAIKSLSEVANAPIDEVFVGSCMTNIGHFRALANVFKHSKKEHEYTKAVTWVCPPTRMDELVLKQEGHYALFGAMGARREIPGCSLCMGNQARVRPGATVFSTSTRNFDNRMGRDANVYLGSAELAAVIALLGRMPTKDEYLAFMAKCVNPFEKSIYRYLDFTQMSARTESFAAGADSYA
;
A
#
# COMPACT_ATOMS: atom_id res chain seq x y z
N SER A 1 29.65 2.98 -2.56
CA SER A 1 30.46 4.16 -2.20
C SER A 1 29.97 5.36 -3.01
N LYS A 2 30.47 6.59 -2.74
CA LYS A 2 30.18 7.78 -3.57
C LYS A 2 30.46 7.52 -5.06
N ALA A 3 31.62 6.95 -5.37
CA ALA A 3 32.00 6.60 -6.74
C ALA A 3 31.00 5.65 -7.43
N THR A 4 30.46 4.66 -6.71
CA THR A 4 29.43 3.76 -7.26
C THR A 4 28.15 4.52 -7.64
N LEU A 5 27.71 5.46 -6.78
CA LEU A 5 26.53 6.27 -7.04
C LEU A 5 26.74 7.20 -8.23
N GLU A 6 27.89 7.88 -8.30
CA GLU A 6 28.25 8.76 -9.42
C GLU A 6 28.30 7.99 -10.75
N SER A 7 28.90 6.79 -10.75
CA SER A 7 28.91 5.93 -11.92
C SER A 7 27.50 5.53 -12.37
N ARG A 8 26.59 5.25 -11.43
CA ARG A 8 25.19 4.93 -11.75
C ARG A 8 24.43 6.15 -12.29
N ILE A 9 24.65 7.34 -11.71
CA ILE A 9 24.05 8.59 -12.18
C ILE A 9 24.44 8.83 -13.64
N LYS A 10 25.75 8.78 -13.95
CA LYS A 10 26.24 8.95 -15.32
C LYS A 10 25.61 7.94 -16.28
N ALA A 11 25.53 6.66 -15.88
CA ALA A 11 24.91 5.64 -16.72
C ALA A 11 23.42 5.90 -16.99
N MET A 12 22.69 6.51 -16.04
CA MET A 12 21.30 6.94 -16.23
C MET A 12 21.21 8.15 -17.17
N GLU A 13 22.10 9.14 -17.02
CA GLU A 13 22.18 10.31 -17.91
C GLU A 13 22.49 9.90 -19.36
N ASP A 14 23.47 9.01 -19.56
CA ASP A 14 23.86 8.48 -20.86
C ASP A 14 22.68 7.74 -21.52
N TRP A 15 21.91 6.98 -20.75
CA TRP A 15 20.70 6.30 -21.23
C TRP A 15 19.57 7.30 -21.55
N LEU A 16 19.37 8.35 -20.75
CA LEU A 16 18.37 9.38 -21.02
C LEU A 16 18.70 10.17 -22.30
N ALA A 17 19.98 10.41 -22.58
CA ALA A 17 20.42 11.07 -23.81
C ALA A 17 20.21 10.20 -25.06
N ASN A 18 20.30 8.88 -24.92
CA ASN A 18 20.18 7.91 -26.02
C ASN A 18 19.25 6.74 -25.65
N SER A 19 17.99 7.06 -25.34
CA SER A 19 17.04 6.09 -24.78
C SER A 19 16.68 5.00 -25.76
N HIS A 20 17.01 3.75 -25.44
CA HIS A 20 16.59 2.57 -26.17
C HIS A 20 15.97 1.55 -25.20
N LEU A 21 14.78 1.08 -25.54
CA LEU A 21 14.07 0.03 -24.82
C LEU A 21 14.02 -1.22 -25.70
N LEU A 22 14.45 -2.35 -25.14
CA LEU A 22 14.22 -3.65 -25.77
C LEU A 22 12.73 -3.94 -25.85
N ARG A 23 12.32 -4.66 -26.90
CA ARG A 23 10.96 -5.17 -27.07
C ARG A 23 11.05 -6.63 -27.45
N ALA A 24 10.03 -7.41 -27.08
CA ALA A 24 9.89 -8.77 -27.58
C ALA A 24 9.74 -8.73 -29.10
N ASP A 25 10.36 -9.70 -29.78
CA ASP A 25 10.17 -9.90 -31.20
C ASP A 25 8.70 -10.27 -31.49
N LYS A 26 8.22 -9.94 -32.69
CA LYS A 26 6.82 -10.19 -33.07
C LYS A 26 6.48 -11.67 -33.14
N ASP A 27 7.50 -12.50 -33.32
CA ASP A 27 7.47 -13.96 -33.46
C ASP A 27 8.07 -14.68 -32.25
N ALA A 28 8.18 -14.00 -31.11
CA ALA A 28 8.60 -14.62 -29.86
C ALA A 28 7.67 -15.78 -29.47
N GLU A 29 8.24 -16.96 -29.23
CA GLU A 29 7.49 -18.15 -28.81
C GLU A 29 7.37 -18.21 -27.29
N TYR A 30 6.17 -18.54 -26.80
CA TYR A 30 5.87 -18.68 -25.38
C TYR A 30 5.37 -20.10 -25.10
N PHE A 31 5.81 -20.71 -23.99
CA PHE A 31 5.30 -22.01 -23.56
C PHE A 31 3.79 -22.01 -23.31
N LYS A 32 3.27 -20.89 -22.78
CA LYS A 32 1.85 -20.70 -22.51
C LYS A 32 1.50 -19.21 -22.52
N THR A 33 0.35 -18.89 -23.11
CA THR A 33 -0.20 -17.53 -23.15
C THR A 33 -1.54 -17.50 -22.42
N PHE A 34 -1.77 -16.43 -21.66
CA PHE A 34 -3.02 -16.18 -20.96
C PHE A 34 -3.51 -14.78 -21.34
N ASP A 35 -4.69 -14.70 -21.94
CA ASP A 35 -5.36 -13.43 -22.24
C ASP A 35 -6.35 -13.11 -21.13
N ILE A 36 -6.14 -11.98 -20.45
CA ILE A 36 -6.99 -11.54 -19.33
C ILE A 36 -7.84 -10.36 -19.80
N ASP A 37 -9.14 -10.60 -19.96
CA ASP A 37 -10.11 -9.54 -20.27
C ASP A 37 -10.44 -8.74 -19.00
N LEU A 38 -9.90 -7.52 -18.91
CA LEU A 38 -10.09 -6.62 -17.76
C LEU A 38 -11.57 -6.25 -17.53
N THR A 39 -12.44 -6.34 -18.54
CA THR A 39 -13.87 -6.02 -18.39
C THR A 39 -14.62 -7.06 -17.55
N THR A 40 -14.06 -8.27 -17.42
CA THR A 40 -14.64 -9.35 -16.61
C THR A 40 -14.37 -9.17 -15.11
N ILE A 41 -13.38 -8.37 -14.73
CA ILE A 41 -13.01 -8.09 -13.34
C ILE A 41 -13.86 -6.94 -12.82
N THR A 42 -15.09 -7.25 -12.39
CA THR A 42 -16.07 -6.24 -11.97
C THR A 42 -16.08 -5.94 -10.47
N GLU A 43 -15.24 -6.62 -9.70
CA GLU A 43 -15.09 -6.43 -8.25
C GLU A 43 -13.69 -6.82 -7.78
N PRO A 44 -13.28 -6.40 -6.57
CA PRO A 44 -11.99 -6.79 -6.02
C PRO A 44 -11.86 -8.31 -5.89
N LEU A 45 -10.65 -8.80 -6.19
CA LEU A 45 -10.24 -10.16 -5.91
C LEU A 45 -9.33 -10.17 -4.68
N VAL A 46 -9.47 -11.19 -3.84
CA VAL A 46 -8.65 -11.36 -2.63
C VAL A 46 -8.06 -12.76 -2.60
N ALA A 47 -6.82 -12.88 -2.12
CA ALA A 47 -6.30 -14.19 -1.73
C ALA A 47 -6.88 -14.55 -0.35
N CYS A 48 -7.54 -15.70 -0.27
CA CYS A 48 -8.13 -16.23 0.96
C CYS A 48 -7.07 -16.69 1.96
N PRO A 49 -7.44 -16.92 3.23
CA PRO A 49 -6.47 -17.20 4.29
C PRO A 49 -5.51 -18.33 3.94
N ASN A 50 -4.23 -18.01 4.09
CA ASN A 50 -3.12 -18.96 4.20
C ASN A 50 -2.72 -19.69 2.91
N ASP A 51 -3.35 -19.36 1.79
CA ASP A 51 -2.95 -19.78 0.45
C ASP A 51 -3.01 -18.57 -0.52
N PRO A 52 -1.87 -18.13 -1.09
CA PRO A 52 -1.86 -16.99 -2.01
C PRO A 52 -2.54 -17.29 -3.35
N ASP A 53 -2.69 -18.57 -3.72
CA ASP A 53 -3.33 -18.99 -4.98
C ASP A 53 -4.85 -19.19 -4.81
N ALA A 54 -5.36 -19.23 -3.58
CA ALA A 54 -6.78 -19.35 -3.27
C ALA A 54 -7.52 -18.02 -3.46
N ILE A 55 -7.72 -17.62 -4.72
CA ILE A 55 -8.37 -16.35 -5.08
C ILE A 55 -9.90 -16.49 -5.05
N LYS A 56 -10.57 -15.53 -4.40
CA LYS A 56 -12.04 -15.37 -4.44
C LYS A 56 -12.43 -13.92 -4.72
N SER A 57 -13.65 -13.73 -5.22
CA SER A 57 -14.23 -12.40 -5.34
C SER A 57 -14.60 -11.83 -3.97
N LEU A 58 -14.70 -10.50 -3.87
CA LEU A 58 -15.14 -9.82 -2.66
C LEU A 58 -16.52 -10.32 -2.20
N SER A 59 -17.44 -10.56 -3.13
CA SER A 59 -18.79 -11.04 -2.83
C SER A 59 -18.80 -12.41 -2.15
N GLU A 60 -17.87 -13.30 -2.49
CA GLU A 60 -17.75 -14.64 -1.88
C GLU A 60 -17.26 -14.61 -0.44
N VAL A 61 -16.58 -13.54 -0.03
CA VAL A 61 -16.01 -13.38 1.32
C VAL A 61 -16.65 -12.23 2.10
N ALA A 62 -17.72 -11.64 1.56
CA ALA A 62 -18.38 -10.49 2.15
C ALA A 62 -18.81 -10.79 3.60
N ASN A 63 -18.70 -9.76 4.45
CA ASN A 63 -18.99 -9.82 5.88
C ASN A 63 -18.04 -10.68 6.74
N ALA A 64 -17.02 -11.34 6.18
CA ALA A 64 -16.00 -11.99 6.97
C ALA A 64 -15.38 -10.98 7.97
N PRO A 65 -15.32 -11.30 9.27
CA PRO A 65 -14.79 -10.39 10.29
C PRO A 65 -13.28 -10.20 10.10
N ILE A 66 -12.80 -8.97 10.32
CA ILE A 66 -11.38 -8.64 10.24
C ILE A 66 -10.97 -7.96 11.55
N ASP A 67 -10.02 -8.58 12.25
CA ASP A 67 -9.48 -8.07 13.51
C ASP A 67 -8.41 -7.01 13.29
N GLU A 68 -7.51 -7.27 12.33
CA GLU A 68 -6.35 -6.42 12.07
C GLU A 68 -6.19 -6.14 10.57
N VAL A 69 -5.71 -4.94 10.24
CA VAL A 69 -5.44 -4.51 8.88
C VAL A 69 -3.99 -4.04 8.79
N PHE A 70 -3.25 -4.53 7.80
CA PHE A 70 -1.89 -4.09 7.52
C PHE A 70 -1.79 -3.43 6.15
N VAL A 71 -1.44 -2.14 6.15
CA VAL A 71 -1.18 -1.35 4.93
C VAL A 71 0.28 -0.92 4.95
N GLY A 72 1.11 -1.56 4.12
CA GLY A 72 2.51 -1.17 4.00
C GLY A 72 3.47 -2.31 3.73
N SER A 73 3.78 -2.55 2.46
CA SER A 73 4.85 -3.48 2.06
C SER A 73 5.59 -2.92 0.84
N CYS A 74 6.54 -3.67 0.28
CA CYS A 74 7.15 -3.29 -0.99
C CYS A 74 6.14 -3.25 -2.16
N MET A 75 4.93 -3.80 -2.01
CA MET A 75 3.84 -3.69 -3.00
C MET A 75 3.15 -2.33 -2.96
N THR A 76 3.43 -1.50 -1.96
CA THR A 76 2.79 -0.19 -1.78
C THR A 76 3.71 0.96 -2.20
N ASN A 77 3.10 2.10 -2.52
CA ASN A 77 3.71 3.37 -2.87
C ASN A 77 2.87 4.48 -2.24
N ILE A 78 3.35 5.73 -2.27
CA ILE A 78 2.67 6.86 -1.62
C ILE A 78 1.18 7.01 -1.98
N GLY A 79 0.78 6.68 -3.21
CA GLY A 79 -0.61 6.82 -3.67
C GLY A 79 -1.58 5.97 -2.85
N HIS A 80 -1.18 4.76 -2.47
CA HIS A 80 -1.99 3.88 -1.62
C HIS A 80 -2.22 4.46 -0.21
N PHE A 81 -1.21 5.12 0.36
CA PHE A 81 -1.36 5.78 1.66
C PHE A 81 -2.22 7.04 1.55
N ARG A 82 -2.13 7.79 0.45
CA ARG A 82 -3.05 8.90 0.19
C ARG A 82 -4.48 8.40 0.02
N ALA A 83 -4.70 7.27 -0.66
CA ALA A 83 -6.02 6.66 -0.80
C ALA A 83 -6.60 6.26 0.57
N LEU A 84 -5.80 5.58 1.40
CA LEU A 84 -6.14 5.26 2.79
C LEU A 84 -6.54 6.52 3.58
N ALA A 85 -5.71 7.57 3.50
CA ALA A 85 -5.98 8.84 4.18
C ALA A 85 -7.25 9.52 3.65
N ASN A 86 -7.53 9.45 2.36
CA ASN A 86 -8.71 10.05 1.74
C ASN A 86 -9.99 9.35 2.22
N VAL A 87 -10.00 8.02 2.22
CA VAL A 87 -11.10 7.21 2.80
C VAL A 87 -11.34 7.58 4.26
N PHE A 88 -10.30 7.67 5.08
CA PHE A 88 -10.43 8.07 6.49
C PHE A 88 -10.98 9.49 6.64
N LYS A 89 -10.43 10.46 5.89
CA LYS A 89 -10.85 11.86 5.94
C LYS A 89 -12.33 12.05 5.60
N HIS A 90 -12.78 11.42 4.52
CA HIS A 90 -14.14 11.59 4.01
C HIS A 90 -15.18 10.72 4.72
N SER A 91 -14.74 9.84 5.62
CA SER A 91 -15.61 8.97 6.44
C SER A 91 -15.61 9.36 7.91
N LYS A 92 -14.86 10.39 8.32
CA LYS A 92 -14.69 10.80 9.72
C LYS A 92 -15.99 11.19 10.45
N LYS A 93 -17.01 11.64 9.71
CA LYS A 93 -18.33 11.94 10.28
C LYS A 93 -19.10 10.67 10.70
N GLU A 94 -18.83 9.56 10.03
CA GLU A 94 -19.48 8.26 10.22
C GLU A 94 -18.62 7.33 11.10
N HIS A 95 -17.30 7.57 11.14
CA HIS A 95 -16.32 6.76 11.83
C HIS A 95 -15.34 7.65 12.60
N GLU A 96 -15.41 7.62 13.93
CA GLU A 96 -14.44 8.33 14.78
C GLU A 96 -13.06 7.65 14.77
N TYR A 97 -13.04 6.30 14.78
CA TYR A 97 -11.84 5.46 14.75
C TYR A 97 -12.00 4.29 13.78
N THR A 98 -10.89 3.64 13.41
CA THR A 98 -10.92 2.34 12.73
C THR A 98 -11.49 1.27 13.66
N LYS A 99 -12.33 0.38 13.14
CA LYS A 99 -12.88 -0.76 13.89
C LYS A 99 -11.88 -1.91 14.01
N ALA A 100 -11.10 -2.18 12.96
CA ALA A 100 -9.99 -3.13 13.01
C ALA A 100 -8.70 -2.44 13.46
N VAL A 101 -7.83 -3.16 14.17
CA VAL A 101 -6.50 -2.65 14.53
C VAL A 101 -5.71 -2.42 13.25
N THR A 102 -5.43 -1.16 12.93
CA THR A 102 -4.84 -0.80 11.64
C THR A 102 -3.37 -0.43 11.80
N TRP A 103 -2.52 -1.08 11.03
CA TRP A 103 -1.08 -0.90 10.97
C TRP A 103 -0.71 -0.22 9.65
N VAL A 104 0.02 0.90 9.73
CA VAL A 104 0.44 1.69 8.57
C VAL A 104 1.97 1.75 8.54
N CYS A 105 2.58 1.25 7.47
CA CYS A 105 4.04 1.19 7.32
C CYS A 105 4.48 1.68 5.92
N PRO A 106 4.87 2.96 5.78
CA PRO A 106 5.40 3.46 4.51
C PRO A 106 6.65 2.68 4.08
N PRO A 107 6.86 2.43 2.77
CA PRO A 107 7.98 1.61 2.31
C PRO A 107 9.35 2.31 2.47
N THR A 108 9.38 3.65 2.42
CA THR A 108 10.61 4.43 2.56
C THR A 108 10.44 5.64 3.49
N ARG A 109 11.57 6.19 3.96
CA ARG A 109 11.59 7.46 4.73
C ARG A 109 11.10 8.65 3.90
N MET A 110 11.23 8.60 2.57
CA MET A 110 10.77 9.66 1.69
C MET A 110 9.25 9.66 1.60
N ASP A 111 8.61 8.48 1.50
CA ASP A 111 7.16 8.34 1.57
C ASP A 111 6.63 8.82 2.93
N GLU A 112 7.21 8.33 4.03
CA GLU A 112 6.84 8.77 5.38
C GLU A 112 6.93 10.29 5.51
N LEU A 113 7.99 10.89 5.00
CA LEU A 113 8.20 12.32 5.11
C LEU A 113 7.10 13.12 4.39
N VAL A 114 6.81 12.78 3.14
CA VAL A 114 5.78 13.49 2.36
C VAL A 114 4.40 13.29 2.99
N LEU A 115 4.09 12.08 3.46
CA LEU A 115 2.85 11.82 4.19
C LEU A 115 2.73 12.62 5.49
N LYS A 116 3.84 12.95 6.16
CA LYS A 116 3.86 13.89 7.30
C LYS A 116 3.59 15.32 6.86
N GLN A 117 4.26 15.79 5.81
CA GLN A 117 4.08 17.14 5.26
C GLN A 117 2.64 17.39 4.77
N GLU A 118 2.01 16.39 4.17
CA GLU A 118 0.62 16.43 3.71
C GLU A 118 -0.40 16.26 4.85
N GLY A 119 0.05 16.05 6.08
CA GLY A 119 -0.80 15.89 7.27
C GLY A 119 -1.47 14.51 7.38
N HIS A 120 -1.21 13.58 6.46
CA HIS A 120 -1.77 12.23 6.47
C HIS A 120 -1.32 11.43 7.70
N TYR A 121 -0.08 11.61 8.16
CA TYR A 121 0.43 10.94 9.37
C TYR A 121 -0.30 11.34 10.66
N ALA A 122 -0.76 12.59 10.75
CA ALA A 122 -1.56 13.07 11.88
C ALA A 122 -2.96 12.49 11.81
N LEU A 123 -3.55 12.42 10.60
CA LEU A 123 -4.84 11.79 10.37
C LEU A 123 -4.83 10.30 10.74
N PHE A 124 -3.80 9.54 10.34
CA PHE A 124 -3.68 8.12 10.72
C PHE A 124 -3.68 7.93 12.24
N GLY A 125 -2.93 8.76 12.97
CA GLY A 125 -2.95 8.74 14.43
C GLY A 125 -4.32 9.10 15.02
N ALA A 126 -4.99 10.12 14.47
CA ALA A 126 -6.32 10.53 14.91
C ALA A 126 -7.39 9.45 14.69
N MET A 127 -7.21 8.58 13.69
CA MET A 127 -8.09 7.43 13.42
C MET A 127 -7.74 6.20 14.26
N GLY A 128 -6.71 6.26 15.12
CA GLY A 128 -6.27 5.16 15.97
C GLY A 128 -5.32 4.17 15.28
N ALA A 129 -4.83 4.48 14.08
CA ALA A 129 -3.91 3.60 13.37
C ALA A 129 -2.50 3.65 13.96
N ARG A 130 -1.89 2.47 14.12
CA ARG A 130 -0.50 2.30 14.53
C ARG A 130 0.42 2.59 13.35
N ARG A 131 1.37 3.49 13.53
CA ARG A 131 2.32 3.91 12.50
C ARG A 131 3.67 3.27 12.80
N GLU A 132 4.13 2.42 11.90
CA GLU A 132 5.41 1.75 12.00
C GLU A 132 6.48 2.57 11.28
N ILE A 133 7.75 2.37 11.65
CA ILE A 133 8.87 2.98 10.93
C ILE A 133 9.00 2.36 9.53
N PRO A 134 9.55 3.09 8.54
CA PRO A 134 9.70 2.54 7.20
C PRO A 134 10.53 1.26 7.14
N GLY A 135 9.99 0.22 6.50
CA GLY A 135 10.62 -1.10 6.40
C GLY A 135 9.62 -2.22 6.07
N CYS A 136 10.01 -3.47 6.33
CA CYS A 136 9.15 -4.64 6.05
C CYS A 136 8.02 -4.82 7.06
N SER A 137 8.23 -4.40 8.32
CA SER A 137 7.25 -4.52 9.41
C SER A 137 6.58 -5.92 9.47
N LEU A 138 5.26 -5.99 9.55
CA LEU A 138 4.51 -7.24 9.69
C LEU A 138 4.62 -8.16 8.46
N CYS A 139 5.04 -7.66 7.29
CA CYS A 139 5.13 -8.46 6.06
C CYS A 139 6.05 -9.69 6.21
N MET A 140 7.10 -9.57 7.03
CA MET A 140 8.01 -10.69 7.33
C MET A 140 7.63 -11.44 8.61
N GLY A 141 7.02 -10.76 9.58
CA GLY A 141 6.61 -11.34 10.87
C GLY A 141 7.77 -11.80 11.76
N ASN A 142 8.98 -11.29 11.54
CA ASN A 142 10.18 -11.61 12.33
C ASN A 142 10.43 -10.67 13.51
N GLN A 143 9.61 -9.62 13.66
CA GLN A 143 9.70 -8.63 14.73
C GLN A 143 8.29 -8.43 15.32
N ALA A 144 7.58 -7.38 14.89
CA ALA A 144 6.17 -7.21 15.19
C ALA A 144 5.34 -8.31 14.52
N ARG A 145 4.33 -8.79 15.24
CA ARG A 145 3.38 -9.82 14.78
C ARG A 145 1.97 -9.42 15.18
N VAL A 146 0.99 -9.87 14.40
CA VAL A 146 -0.42 -9.74 14.77
C VAL A 146 -0.73 -10.62 15.99
N ARG A 147 -1.87 -10.36 16.64
CA ARG A 147 -2.38 -11.18 17.74
C ARG A 147 -2.57 -12.62 17.26
N PRO A 148 -2.24 -13.63 18.09
CA PRO A 148 -2.50 -15.02 17.74
C PRO A 148 -3.97 -15.27 17.41
N GLY A 149 -4.25 -16.04 16.36
CA GLY A 149 -5.62 -16.34 15.93
C GLY A 149 -6.34 -15.20 15.21
N ALA A 150 -5.72 -14.03 15.02
CA ALA A 150 -6.37 -12.89 14.38
C ALA A 150 -6.69 -13.17 12.91
N THR A 151 -7.84 -12.67 12.46
CA THR A 151 -8.15 -12.56 11.03
C THR A 151 -7.64 -11.23 10.51
N VAL A 152 -6.75 -11.27 9.52
CA VAL A 152 -5.99 -10.12 9.04
C VAL A 152 -6.32 -9.84 7.59
N PHE A 153 -6.48 -8.57 7.22
CA PHE A 153 -6.41 -8.13 5.84
C PHE A 153 -5.10 -7.40 5.59
N SER A 154 -4.31 -7.83 4.60
CA SER A 154 -2.95 -7.36 4.41
C SER A 154 -2.67 -6.95 2.97
N THR A 155 -1.93 -5.86 2.79
CA THR A 155 -1.34 -5.46 1.50
C THR A 155 0.09 -6.01 1.33
N SER A 156 0.42 -7.09 2.03
CA SER A 156 1.69 -7.82 1.89
C SER A 156 1.68 -8.75 0.68
N THR A 157 2.77 -9.47 0.47
CA THR A 157 2.93 -10.40 -0.67
C THR A 157 2.58 -11.85 -0.36
N ARG A 158 2.47 -12.22 0.93
CA ARG A 158 2.39 -13.62 1.37
C ARG A 158 1.52 -13.72 2.61
N ASN A 159 0.65 -14.72 2.61
CA ASN A 159 -0.28 -15.04 3.69
C ASN A 159 -0.07 -16.42 4.33
N PHE A 160 1.01 -17.14 4.00
CA PHE A 160 1.30 -18.48 4.54
C PHE A 160 1.08 -18.62 6.06
N ASP A 161 0.75 -19.84 6.47
CA ASP A 161 0.59 -20.19 7.89
C ASP A 161 1.74 -19.63 8.75
N ASN A 162 1.36 -19.01 9.86
CA ASN A 162 2.27 -18.44 10.85
C ASN A 162 3.15 -17.28 10.36
N ARG A 163 2.98 -16.78 9.13
CA ARG A 163 3.81 -15.71 8.56
C ARG A 163 3.70 -14.42 9.34
N MET A 164 2.49 -13.83 9.43
CA MET A 164 2.29 -12.53 10.10
C MET A 164 2.05 -12.67 11.61
N GLY A 165 1.59 -13.84 12.05
CA GLY A 165 1.27 -14.13 13.45
C GLY A 165 0.90 -15.59 13.64
N ARG A 166 0.96 -16.08 14.87
CA ARG A 166 0.67 -17.49 15.20
C ARG A 166 -0.81 -17.78 14.95
N ASP A 167 -1.12 -18.85 14.22
CA ASP A 167 -2.50 -19.28 13.92
C ASP A 167 -3.37 -18.17 13.28
N ALA A 168 -2.75 -17.16 12.65
CA ALA A 168 -3.46 -16.05 12.02
C ALA A 168 -4.06 -16.47 10.67
N ASN A 169 -5.23 -15.92 10.33
CA ASN A 169 -5.91 -16.12 9.05
C ASN A 169 -5.72 -14.87 8.20
N VAL A 170 -4.89 -14.93 7.16
CA VAL A 170 -4.45 -13.70 6.45
C VAL A 170 -5.02 -13.63 5.03
N TYR A 171 -5.88 -12.65 4.78
CA TYR A 171 -6.28 -12.26 3.43
C TYR A 171 -5.25 -11.32 2.80
N LEU A 172 -5.06 -11.42 1.48
CA LEU A 172 -4.30 -10.45 0.70
C LEU A 172 -5.22 -9.66 -0.24
N GLY A 173 -4.97 -8.35 -0.38
CA GLY A 173 -5.69 -7.52 -1.34
C GLY A 173 -5.16 -6.09 -1.43
N SER A 174 -5.92 -5.22 -2.08
CA SER A 174 -5.51 -3.84 -2.37
C SER A 174 -5.60 -2.91 -1.15
N ALA A 175 -4.85 -1.80 -1.20
CA ALA A 175 -4.83 -0.83 -0.11
C ALA A 175 -6.13 -0.04 0.02
N GLU A 176 -6.81 0.21 -1.10
CA GLU A 176 -8.11 0.87 -1.15
C GLU A 176 -9.18 0.02 -0.43
N LEU A 177 -9.16 -1.31 -0.65
CA LEU A 177 -10.03 -2.23 0.05
C LEU A 177 -9.64 -2.32 1.55
N ALA A 178 -8.35 -2.36 1.86
CA ALA A 178 -7.86 -2.32 3.24
C ALA A 178 -8.37 -1.09 4.01
N ALA A 179 -8.44 0.08 3.35
CA ALA A 179 -8.94 1.31 3.95
C ALA A 179 -10.41 1.21 4.37
N VAL A 180 -11.24 0.60 3.53
CA VAL A 180 -12.66 0.36 3.83
C VAL A 180 -12.80 -0.67 4.95
N ILE A 181 -12.05 -1.78 4.87
CA ILE A 181 -12.07 -2.84 5.88
C ILE A 181 -11.64 -2.30 7.24
N ALA A 182 -10.62 -1.43 7.31
CA ALA A 182 -10.17 -0.81 8.54
C ALA A 182 -11.29 -0.05 9.27
N LEU A 183 -12.14 0.67 8.52
CA LEU A 183 -13.29 1.39 9.07
C LEU A 183 -14.44 0.48 9.47
N LEU A 184 -14.69 -0.61 8.71
CA LEU A 184 -15.84 -1.48 8.92
C LEU A 184 -15.57 -2.65 9.90
N GLY A 185 -14.33 -3.10 10.04
CA GLY A 185 -13.96 -4.28 10.85
C GLY A 185 -14.39 -5.61 10.22
N ARG A 186 -14.71 -5.59 8.92
CA ARG A 186 -15.14 -6.77 8.14
C ARG A 186 -14.91 -6.52 6.66
N MET A 187 -14.95 -7.58 5.85
CA MET A 187 -15.05 -7.47 4.41
C MET A 187 -16.34 -6.70 4.02
N PRO A 188 -16.25 -5.59 3.26
CA PRO A 188 -17.43 -4.90 2.74
C PRO A 188 -18.16 -5.76 1.70
N THR A 189 -19.43 -5.46 1.45
CA THR A 189 -20.06 -5.91 0.20
C THR A 189 -19.47 -5.15 -0.98
N LYS A 190 -19.67 -5.68 -2.20
CA LYS A 190 -19.27 -4.99 -3.44
C LYS A 190 -19.83 -3.56 -3.52
N ASP A 191 -21.12 -3.40 -3.21
CA ASP A 191 -21.78 -2.10 -3.28
C ASP A 191 -21.27 -1.11 -2.23
N GLU A 192 -21.01 -1.59 -0.99
CA GLU A 192 -20.36 -0.78 0.04
C GLU A 192 -19.00 -0.30 -0.45
N TYR A 193 -18.17 -1.21 -0.95
CA TYR A 193 -16.83 -0.87 -1.45
C TYR A 193 -16.89 0.16 -2.59
N LEU A 194 -17.75 -0.06 -3.60
CA LEU A 194 -17.88 0.86 -4.73
C LEU A 194 -18.41 2.23 -4.30
N ALA A 195 -19.32 2.29 -3.31
CA ALA A 195 -19.79 3.54 -2.74
C ALA A 195 -18.66 4.32 -2.04
N PHE A 196 -17.80 3.63 -1.28
CA PHE A 196 -16.60 4.26 -0.70
C PHE A 196 -15.66 4.77 -1.78
N MET A 197 -15.41 4.01 -2.85
CA MET A 197 -14.53 4.44 -3.94
C MET A 197 -15.09 5.67 -4.66
N ALA A 198 -16.38 5.66 -5.01
CA ALA A 198 -17.06 6.77 -5.67
C ALA A 198 -17.07 8.05 -4.81
N LYS A 199 -17.16 7.92 -3.48
CA LYS A 199 -17.18 9.05 -2.54
C LYS A 199 -15.77 9.58 -2.21
N CYS A 200 -14.82 8.68 -2.00
CA CYS A 200 -13.57 8.99 -1.30
C CYS A 200 -12.30 8.85 -2.16
N VAL A 201 -12.33 8.15 -3.29
CA VAL A 201 -11.12 7.88 -4.09
C VAL A 201 -11.26 8.43 -5.51
N ASN A 202 -12.30 8.03 -6.24
CA ASN A 202 -12.47 8.37 -7.65
C ASN A 202 -12.49 9.89 -7.92
N PRO A 203 -13.16 10.74 -7.11
CA PRO A 203 -13.15 12.19 -7.32
C PRO A 203 -11.77 12.83 -7.11
N PHE A 204 -10.86 12.13 -6.42
CA PHE A 204 -9.57 12.62 -5.98
C PHE A 204 -8.39 11.90 -6.65
N GLU A 205 -8.63 11.02 -7.62
CA GLU A 205 -7.65 10.13 -8.24
C GLU A 205 -6.35 10.86 -8.64
N LYS A 206 -6.47 12.00 -9.34
CA LYS A 206 -5.33 12.83 -9.78
C LYS A 206 -4.48 13.40 -8.63
N SER A 207 -5.09 13.58 -7.46
CA SER A 207 -4.39 14.06 -6.26
C SER A 207 -3.82 12.91 -5.42
N ILE A 208 -4.52 11.78 -5.39
CA ILE A 208 -4.13 10.59 -4.65
C ILE A 208 -2.91 9.93 -5.32
N TYR A 209 -3.02 9.61 -6.61
CA TYR A 209 -2.04 8.80 -7.34
C TYR A 209 -0.95 9.63 -8.01
N ARG A 210 -0.39 10.59 -7.27
CA ARG A 210 0.81 11.34 -7.66
C ARG A 210 2.06 10.67 -7.07
N TYR A 211 2.90 10.08 -7.91
CA TYR A 211 4.15 9.48 -7.44
C TYR A 211 5.15 10.52 -6.95
N LEU A 212 6.13 10.08 -6.16
CA LEU A 212 7.26 10.92 -5.77
C LEU A 212 8.17 11.15 -6.98
N ASP A 213 8.34 12.42 -7.35
CA ASP A 213 9.27 12.85 -8.39
C ASP A 213 10.35 13.74 -7.76
N PHE A 214 11.52 13.16 -7.50
CA PHE A 214 12.67 13.84 -6.90
C PHE A 214 13.39 14.84 -7.84
N THR A 215 12.92 15.02 -9.08
CA THR A 215 13.38 16.11 -9.95
C THR A 215 12.57 17.38 -9.73
N GLN A 216 11.27 17.22 -9.46
CA GLN A 216 10.34 18.29 -9.11
C GLN A 216 10.32 18.59 -7.61
N MET A 217 10.80 17.63 -6.82
CA MET A 217 11.05 17.77 -5.40
C MET A 217 12.56 17.78 -5.22
N SER A 218 13.17 18.91 -4.84
CA SER A 218 14.61 18.85 -4.62
C SER A 218 14.90 17.85 -3.48
N ALA A 219 15.84 16.91 -3.69
CA ALA A 219 16.26 15.96 -2.66
C ALA A 219 16.84 16.65 -1.40
N ARG A 220 16.96 17.98 -1.43
CA ARG A 220 17.52 18.89 -0.43
C ARG A 220 16.75 20.24 -0.38
N THR A 221 15.41 20.25 -0.41
CA THR A 221 14.65 21.52 -0.37
C THR A 221 14.75 22.18 1.01
N GLU A 222 14.82 23.50 1.07
CA GLU A 222 15.11 24.29 2.28
C GLU A 222 14.03 24.30 3.38
N SER A 223 12.84 23.74 3.15
CA SER A 223 11.94 23.31 4.25
C SER A 223 12.40 22.00 4.93
N PHE A 224 13.64 21.60 4.63
CA PHE A 224 14.54 20.63 5.27
C PHE A 224 15.94 21.23 5.51
N ALA A 225 16.13 22.57 5.47
CA ALA A 225 17.42 23.24 5.68
C ALA A 225 17.59 23.91 7.06
N ALA A 226 17.17 23.24 8.14
CA ALA A 226 17.57 23.61 9.49
C ALA A 226 18.08 22.37 10.22
N GLY A 227 19.38 22.11 10.18
CA GLY A 227 19.98 21.01 10.93
C GLY A 227 21.33 20.51 10.45
N ALA A 228 22.15 21.34 9.79
CA ALA A 228 23.50 20.95 9.38
C ALA A 228 24.62 21.39 10.35
N ASP A 229 24.27 21.95 11.52
CA ASP A 229 25.26 22.43 12.50
C ASP A 229 25.22 21.70 13.86
N SER A 230 24.53 20.56 13.99
CA SER A 230 24.44 19.86 15.28
C SER A 230 25.24 18.56 15.40
N TYR A 231 26.11 18.22 14.43
CA TYR A 231 27.02 17.07 14.53
C TYR A 231 28.37 17.32 13.82
N ALA A 232 29.00 18.45 14.15
CA ALA A 232 30.45 18.60 14.14
C ALA A 232 30.95 18.69 15.59
#